data_AF-A0A2A5SS48-F1
#
_entry.id   AF-A0A2A5SS48-F1
#
_cell.length_a   1.000
_cell.length_b   1.000
_cell.length_c   1.000
_cell.angle_alpha   90.00
_cell.angle_beta   90.00
_cell.angle_gamma   90.00
#
_symmetry.space_group_name_H-M   'P 1'
#
loop_
_entity.id
_entity.type
_entity.pdbx_description
1 polymer ?
#
loop_
_entity_poly.entity_id
_entity_poly.type
_entity_poly.pdbx_seq_one_letter_code
_entity_poly.pdbx_strand_id
1 'polypeptide(L)'
;MNEKKIMNQTIEKMLVHASVRDFKAEPLPAQTKDLLLKAAQSGASSNFIQAYSIIEVADVNLRREIAKISGSDAYVNQTGVFYVFVADWYRQAQI
;
A
#
# COMPACT_ATOMS: atom_id res chain seq x y z
N MET A 1 3.86 -34.86 -4.08
CA MET A 1 3.27 -33.81 -4.94
C MET A 1 4.44 -33.09 -5.60
N ASN A 2 4.44 -32.89 -6.93
CA ASN A 2 5.61 -32.37 -7.64
C ASN A 2 5.78 -30.87 -7.32
N GLU A 3 6.89 -30.46 -6.68
CA GLU A 3 7.12 -29.07 -6.24
C GLU A 3 7.01 -28.07 -7.40
N LYS A 4 7.45 -28.48 -8.60
CA LYS A 4 7.35 -27.71 -9.84
C LYS A 4 5.91 -27.42 -10.28
N LYS A 5 4.92 -28.18 -9.81
CA LYS A 5 3.49 -27.99 -10.10
C LYS A 5 2.82 -27.04 -9.08
N ILE A 6 3.43 -26.87 -7.91
CA ILE A 6 2.92 -25.98 -6.84
C ILE A 6 3.45 -24.57 -7.05
N MET A 7 4.70 -24.42 -7.48
CA MET A 7 5.33 -23.11 -7.71
C MET A 7 4.71 -22.39 -8.92
N ASN A 8 4.28 -21.15 -8.72
CA ASN A 8 3.81 -20.25 -9.77
C ASN A 8 4.32 -18.82 -9.51
N GLN A 9 4.17 -17.93 -10.49
CA GLN A 9 4.69 -16.56 -10.40
C GLN A 9 4.21 -15.80 -9.16
N THR A 10 2.95 -15.97 -8.73
CA THR A 10 2.41 -15.31 -7.53
C THR A 10 3.08 -15.83 -6.27
N ILE A 11 3.19 -17.16 -6.13
CA ILE A 11 3.83 -17.79 -4.97
C ILE A 11 5.31 -17.41 -4.91
N GLU A 12 6.02 -17.43 -6.04
CA GLU A 12 7.43 -16.98 -6.13
C GLU A 12 7.58 -15.55 -5.63
N LYS A 13 6.73 -14.63 -6.08
CA LYS A 13 6.76 -13.21 -5.66
C LYS A 13 6.46 -13.02 -4.18
N MET A 14 5.52 -13.79 -3.63
CA MET A 14 5.22 -13.75 -2.19
C MET A 14 6.39 -14.25 -1.34
N LEU A 15 7.07 -15.32 -1.77
CA LEU A 15 8.16 -15.93 -1.01
C LEU A 15 9.46 -15.11 -1.02
N VAL A 16 9.69 -14.29 -2.05
CA VAL A 16 10.86 -13.38 -2.12
C VAL A 16 10.57 -11.97 -1.59
N HIS A 17 9.39 -11.74 -0.98
CA HIS A 17 9.03 -10.44 -0.42
C HIS A 17 10.03 -10.00 0.67
N ALA A 18 10.45 -8.75 0.59
CA ALA A 18 11.20 -8.08 1.65
C ALA A 18 10.68 -6.64 1.80
N SER A 19 10.73 -6.12 3.03
CA SER A 19 10.46 -4.70 3.28
C SER A 19 11.61 -3.84 2.73
N VAL A 20 11.31 -3.02 1.73
CA VAL A 20 12.27 -2.07 1.14
C VAL A 20 12.22 -0.75 1.91
N ARG A 21 13.39 -0.19 2.22
CA ARG A 21 13.55 1.10 2.93
C ARG A 21 14.60 2.01 2.29
N ASP A 22 15.05 1.66 1.09
CA ASP A 22 15.95 2.48 0.28
C ASP A 22 15.29 2.61 -1.10
N PHE A 23 15.03 3.83 -1.52
CA PHE A 23 14.18 4.13 -2.67
C PHE A 23 14.88 5.11 -3.60
N LYS A 24 14.69 4.91 -4.90
CA LYS A 24 15.00 5.95 -5.87
C LYS A 24 14.07 7.14 -5.66
N ALA A 25 14.59 8.35 -5.87
CA ALA A 25 13.81 9.58 -5.84
C ALA A 25 12.94 9.74 -7.12
N GLU A 26 12.14 8.73 -7.44
CA GLU A 26 11.29 8.65 -8.63
C GLU A 26 9.84 8.43 -8.20
N PRO A 27 8.89 9.28 -8.67
CA PRO A 27 7.47 9.09 -8.36
C PRO A 27 6.92 7.85 -9.07
N LEU A 28 5.91 7.21 -8.46
CA LEU A 28 5.22 6.11 -9.14
C LEU A 28 4.32 6.64 -10.28
N PRO A 29 4.33 6.01 -11.47
CA PRO A 29 3.41 6.35 -12.55
C PRO A 29 1.95 6.22 -12.12
N ALA A 30 1.08 7.11 -12.60
CA ALA A 30 -0.35 7.11 -12.26
C ALA A 30 -1.03 5.76 -12.55
N GLN A 31 -0.75 5.17 -13.70
CA GLN A 31 -1.30 3.85 -14.09
C GLN A 31 -0.90 2.74 -13.10
N THR A 32 0.32 2.79 -12.57
CA THR A 32 0.79 1.84 -11.55
C THR A 32 0.02 2.05 -10.24
N LYS A 33 -0.15 3.30 -9.81
CA LYS A 33 -0.94 3.62 -8.60
C LYS A 33 -2.38 3.12 -8.72
N ASP A 34 -3.02 3.35 -9.86
CA ASP A 34 -4.39 2.88 -10.12
C ASP A 34 -4.51 1.36 -10.05
N LEU A 35 -3.54 0.63 -10.63
CA LEU A 35 -3.52 -0.82 -10.58
C LEU A 35 -3.35 -1.34 -9.15
N LEU A 36 -2.46 -0.72 -8.36
CA LEU A 36 -2.25 -1.07 -6.95
C LEU A 36 -3.51 -0.84 -6.12
N LEU A 37 -4.21 0.28 -6.33
CA LEU A 37 -5.46 0.59 -5.64
C LEU A 37 -6.58 -0.40 -6.02
N LYS A 38 -6.71 -0.75 -7.30
CA LYS A 38 -7.67 -1.78 -7.76
C LYS A 38 -7.36 -3.16 -7.15
N ALA A 39 -6.08 -3.52 -7.08
CA ALA A 39 -5.66 -4.76 -6.44
C ALA A 39 -6.01 -4.77 -4.95
N ALA A 40 -5.75 -3.67 -4.23
CA ALA A 40 -6.15 -3.53 -2.83
C ALA A 40 -7.67 -3.63 -2.63
N GLN A 41 -8.44 -2.99 -3.51
CA GLN A 41 -9.91 -3.03 -3.47
C GLN A 41 -10.51 -4.41 -3.77
N SER A 42 -9.75 -5.27 -4.45
CA SER A 42 -10.17 -6.64 -4.77
C SER A 42 -10.00 -7.62 -3.58
N GLY A 43 -9.43 -7.15 -2.46
CA GLY A 43 -9.29 -7.95 -1.25
C GLY A 43 -10.63 -8.31 -0.64
N ALA A 44 -10.73 -9.51 -0.05
CA ALA A 44 -11.92 -9.94 0.66
C ALA A 44 -12.27 -8.97 1.79
N SER A 45 -13.55 -8.64 1.93
CA SER A 45 -14.05 -7.75 2.97
C SER A 45 -15.16 -8.45 3.76
N SER A 46 -15.03 -8.44 5.09
CA SER A 46 -16.04 -9.01 5.99
C SER A 46 -17.40 -8.37 5.73
N ASN A 47 -18.41 -9.21 5.46
CA ASN A 47 -19.78 -8.80 5.14
C ASN A 47 -19.86 -7.76 3.99
N PHE A 48 -18.85 -7.72 3.11
CA PHE A 48 -18.76 -6.78 1.98
C PHE A 48 -18.79 -5.28 2.38
N ILE A 49 -18.50 -4.97 3.64
CA ILE A 49 -18.65 -3.62 4.22
C ILE A 49 -17.64 -2.62 3.63
N GLN A 50 -16.46 -3.09 3.21
CA GLN A 50 -15.38 -2.21 2.71
C GLN A 50 -15.02 -1.12 3.74
N ALA A 51 -14.86 -1.52 5.00
CA ALA A 51 -14.61 -0.66 6.16
C ALA A 51 -13.18 -0.08 6.21
N TYR A 52 -12.73 0.50 5.10
CA TYR A 52 -11.42 1.11 4.99
C TYR A 52 -11.42 2.33 4.07
N SER A 53 -10.43 3.19 4.28
CA SER A 53 -10.04 4.24 3.35
C SER A 53 -8.53 4.20 3.14
N ILE A 54 -8.08 4.47 1.91
CA ILE A 54 -6.67 4.54 1.54
C ILE A 54 -6.40 5.98 1.11
N ILE A 55 -5.48 6.66 1.81
CA ILE A 55 -5.15 8.06 1.57
C ILE A 55 -3.75 8.12 0.95
N GLU A 56 -3.65 8.64 -0.28
CA GLU A 56 -2.36 9.02 -0.84
C GLU A 56 -1.91 10.36 -0.25
N VAL A 57 -0.75 10.39 0.41
CA VAL A 57 -0.16 11.62 0.92
C VAL A 57 0.78 12.20 -0.13
N ALA A 58 0.21 12.92 -1.10
CA ALA A 58 0.97 13.54 -2.17
C ALA A 58 1.75 14.78 -1.72
N ASP A 59 1.25 15.51 -0.72
CA ASP A 59 1.93 16.69 -0.15
C ASP A 59 3.21 16.26 0.60
N VAL A 60 4.35 16.77 0.15
CA VAL A 60 5.67 16.43 0.68
C VAL A 60 5.86 16.94 2.11
N ASN A 61 5.31 18.10 2.46
CA ASN A 61 5.43 18.65 3.81
C ASN A 61 4.59 17.84 4.79
N LEU A 62 3.35 17.51 4.42
CA LEU A 62 2.50 16.64 5.25
C LEU A 62 3.14 15.26 5.46
N ARG A 63 3.69 14.68 4.40
CA ARG A 63 4.42 13.40 4.46
C ARG A 63 5.63 13.47 5.39
N ARG A 64 6.42 14.55 5.36
CA ARG A 64 7.57 14.74 6.28
C ARG A 64 7.14 14.75 7.73
N GLU A 65 6.04 15.44 8.06
CA GLU A 65 5.53 15.47 9.43
C GLU A 65 5.06 14.08 9.88
N ILE A 66 4.32 13.36 9.03
CA ILE A 66 3.92 11.97 9.33
C ILE A 66 5.15 11.07 9.51
N ALA A 67 6.18 11.23 8.67
CA ALA A 67 7.40 10.43 8.75
C ALA A 67 8.15 10.66 10.07
N LYS A 68 8.21 11.90 10.57
CA LYS A 68 8.76 12.22 11.89
C LYS A 68 7.95 11.57 13.00
N ILE A 69 6.62 11.72 12.98
CA ILE A 69 5.71 11.16 14.00
C ILE A 69 5.87 9.63 14.08
N SER A 70 6.03 8.98 12.94
CA SER A 70 6.15 7.51 12.85
C SER A 70 7.58 6.97 13.01
N GLY A 71 8.60 7.85 13.14
CA GLY A 71 10.00 7.42 13.18
C GLY A 71 10.48 6.73 11.90
N SER A 72 9.90 7.10 10.75
CA SER A 72 10.16 6.50 9.43
C SER A 72 10.76 7.47 8.42
N ASP A 73 11.19 8.64 8.90
CA ASP A 73 11.78 9.74 8.14
C ASP A 73 12.95 9.32 7.25
N ALA A 74 13.73 8.33 7.69
CA ALA A 74 14.84 7.77 6.93
C ALA A 74 14.44 7.25 5.53
N TYR A 75 13.21 6.79 5.33
CA TYR A 75 12.79 6.15 4.08
C TYR A 75 11.46 6.66 3.52
N VAL A 76 10.52 7.12 4.34
CA VAL A 76 9.24 7.68 3.86
C VAL A 76 9.43 8.99 3.10
N ASN A 77 10.46 9.77 3.44
CA ASN A 77 10.76 11.00 2.71
C ASN A 77 11.33 10.76 1.30
N GLN A 78 11.83 9.55 1.04
CA GLN A 78 12.50 9.18 -0.21
C GLN A 78 11.61 8.33 -1.12
N THR A 79 10.46 7.85 -0.62
CA THR A 79 9.58 6.96 -1.39
C THR A 79 8.86 7.68 -2.54
N GLY A 80 8.57 6.94 -3.61
CA GLY A 80 7.84 7.43 -4.78
C GLY A 80 6.32 7.60 -4.57
N VAL A 81 5.74 6.97 -3.54
CA VAL A 81 4.35 7.16 -3.11
C VAL A 81 4.20 6.75 -1.65
N PHE A 82 3.34 7.43 -0.90
CA PHE A 82 3.06 7.08 0.50
C PHE A 82 1.55 6.98 0.72
N TYR A 83 1.10 5.83 1.23
CA TYR A 83 -0.30 5.56 1.53
C TYR A 83 -0.51 5.39 3.03
N VAL A 84 -1.58 5.98 3.55
CA VAL A 84 -2.09 5.73 4.89
C VAL A 84 -3.37 4.92 4.77
N PHE A 85 -3.40 3.74 5.38
CA PHE A 85 -4.57 2.89 5.48
C PHE A 85 -5.31 3.18 6.77
N VAL A 86 -6.61 3.43 6.67
CA VAL A 86 -7.46 3.84 7.78
C VAL A 86 -8.61 2.85 7.90
N ALA A 87 -8.86 2.35 9.11
CA ALA A 87 -10.11 1.66 9.41
C ALA A 87 -11.25 2.69 9.40
N ASP A 88 -12.23 2.52 8.51
CA ASP A 88 -13.20 3.55 8.20
C ASP A 88 -14.63 3.04 8.36
N TRP A 89 -15.21 3.34 9.52
CA TRP A 89 -16.64 3.17 9.79
C TRP A 89 -17.46 4.42 9.50
N TYR A 90 -16.81 5.56 9.29
CA TYR A 90 -17.50 6.81 8.98
C TYR A 90 -18.31 6.66 7.70
N ARG A 91 -17.74 6.03 6.66
CA ARG A 91 -18.45 5.69 5.41
C ARG A 91 -19.79 5.00 5.66
N GLN A 92 -19.82 4.04 6.58
CA GLN A 92 -21.04 3.28 6.89
C GLN A 92 -22.05 4.10 7.69
N ALA A 93 -21.59 5.01 8.54
CA ALA A 93 -22.45 5.89 9.32
C ALA A 93 -23.12 7.01 8.49
N GLN A 94 -22.72 7.20 7.22
CA GLN A 94 -23.27 8.23 6.32
C GLN A 94 -24.30 7.68 5.32
N ILE A 95 -24.62 6.38 5.39
CA ILE A 95 -25.59 5.70 4.53
C ILE A 95 -26.87 5.47 5.34
#